data_AF-A0AAP9JJB5-F1
#
_entry.id   AF-A0AAP9JJB5-F1
#
_cell.length_a   1.000
_cell.length_b   1.000
_cell.length_c   1.000
_cell.angle_alpha   90.00
_cell.angle_beta   90.00
_cell.angle_gamma   90.00
#
_symmetry.space_group_name_H-M   'P 1'
#
loop_
_entity.id
_entity.type
_entity.pdbx_description
1 polymer ?
#
loop_
_entity_poly.entity_id
_entity_poly.type
_entity_poly.pdbx_seq_one_letter_code
_entity_poly.pdbx_strand_id
1 'polypeptide(L)'
;MNEPRKAAKIDFGSVVDVDTPRRPKIDKRITSAAIADAAQVGFTGRSDKVHIDGRTLRRSGRSAQLNIKLRPETKSRFLEQAQSFPNTEDFVCHLLSLFQKNQ
;
A
#
# COMPACT_ATOMS: atom_id res chain seq x y z
N MET A 1 5.97 -51.78 -26.43
CA MET A 1 6.50 -50.74 -25.52
C MET A 1 6.39 -49.40 -26.23
N ASN A 2 5.61 -48.46 -25.70
CA ASN A 2 5.44 -47.11 -26.27
C ASN A 2 5.84 -46.08 -25.20
N GLU A 3 7.01 -45.47 -25.36
CA GLU A 3 7.42 -44.34 -24.51
C GLU A 3 6.78 -43.03 -25.03
N PRO A 4 6.23 -42.18 -24.15
CA PRO A 4 5.67 -40.89 -24.53
C PRO A 4 6.78 -39.89 -24.86
N ARG A 5 6.70 -39.26 -26.04
CA ARG A 5 7.62 -38.18 -26.48
C ARG A 5 7.60 -37.02 -25.48
N LYS A 6 8.75 -36.69 -24.90
CA LYS A 6 8.94 -35.50 -24.06
C LYS A 6 8.65 -34.24 -24.87
N ALA A 7 7.69 -33.43 -24.43
CA ALA A 7 7.40 -32.14 -25.02
C ALA A 7 8.59 -31.18 -24.81
N ALA A 8 9.05 -30.56 -25.90
CA ALA A 8 10.06 -29.50 -25.83
C ALA A 8 9.47 -28.28 -25.10
N LYS A 9 10.02 -27.94 -23.94
CA LYS A 9 9.69 -26.69 -23.25
C LYS A 9 10.48 -25.57 -23.90
N ILE A 10 9.78 -24.68 -24.61
CA ILE A 10 10.36 -23.44 -25.12
C ILE A 10 10.36 -22.44 -23.96
N ASP A 11 11.54 -21.98 -23.56
CA ASP A 11 11.72 -20.98 -22.51
C ASP A 11 11.79 -19.57 -23.12
N PHE A 12 10.66 -18.86 -23.09
CA PHE A 12 10.51 -17.50 -23.59
C PHE A 12 11.10 -16.42 -22.66
N GLY A 13 11.54 -16.78 -21.44
CA GLY A 13 12.10 -15.82 -20.49
C GLY A 13 13.55 -15.41 -20.82
N SER A 14 14.28 -16.28 -21.51
CA SER A 14 15.71 -16.09 -21.79
C SER A 14 16.02 -14.96 -22.78
N VAL A 15 15.07 -14.57 -23.64
CA VAL A 15 15.30 -13.58 -24.72
C VAL A 15 15.16 -12.14 -24.21
N VAL A 16 14.35 -11.90 -23.18
CA VAL A 16 14.09 -10.54 -22.65
C VAL A 16 15.14 -10.09 -21.63
N ASP A 17 15.80 -11.01 -20.94
CA ASP A 17 16.77 -10.66 -19.88
C ASP A 17 18.16 -10.24 -20.40
N VAL A 18 18.44 -10.40 -21.70
CA VAL A 18 19.77 -10.10 -22.28
C VAL A 18 19.95 -8.60 -22.54
N ASP A 19 18.91 -7.90 -23.00
CA ASP A 19 19.03 -6.51 -23.48
C ASP A 19 18.46 -5.46 -22.51
N THR A 20 17.84 -5.86 -21.41
CA THR A 20 17.38 -4.88 -20.42
C THR A 20 18.54 -4.51 -19.48
N PRO A 21 19.06 -3.27 -19.50
CA PRO A 21 20.08 -2.86 -18.52
C PRO A 21 19.49 -3.06 -17.13
N ARG A 22 20.15 -3.91 -16.32
CA ARG A 22 19.71 -4.19 -14.95
C ARG A 22 19.58 -2.87 -14.22
N ARG A 23 18.35 -2.54 -13.80
CA ARG A 23 18.10 -1.34 -12.98
C ARG A 23 19.11 -1.36 -11.82
N PRO A 24 19.89 -0.29 -11.62
CA PRO A 24 20.86 -0.23 -10.53
C PRO A 24 20.13 -0.50 -9.21
N LYS A 25 20.62 -1.48 -8.45
CA LYS A 25 20.08 -1.79 -7.13
C LYS A 25 20.25 -0.54 -6.27
N ILE A 26 19.14 -0.03 -5.76
CA ILE A 26 19.15 1.14 -4.89
C ILE A 26 20.03 0.81 -3.68
N ASP A 27 21.00 1.67 -3.40
CA ASP A 27 21.85 1.52 -2.22
C ASP A 27 20.99 1.67 -0.96
N LYS A 28 21.02 0.64 -0.13
CA LYS A 28 20.28 0.60 1.14
C LYS A 28 20.69 1.75 2.05
N ARG A 29 21.95 2.20 2.01
CA ARG A 29 22.45 3.30 2.84
C ARG A 29 21.81 4.64 2.45
N ILE A 30 21.74 4.92 1.15
CA ILE A 30 21.13 6.14 0.60
C ILE A 30 19.62 6.14 0.87
N THR A 31 18.98 4.99 0.73
CA THR A 31 17.53 4.84 0.99
C THR A 31 17.18 5.13 2.44
N SER A 32 17.97 4.63 3.40
CA SER A 32 17.74 4.86 4.82
C SER A 32 17.92 6.32 5.22
N ALA A 33 18.92 7.02 4.65
CA ALA A 33 19.14 8.44 4.90
C ALA A 33 17.97 9.29 4.38
N ALA A 34 17.53 9.04 3.15
CA ALA A 34 16.39 9.74 2.56
C ALA A 34 15.07 9.50 3.33
N ILE A 35 14.87 8.29 3.89
CA ILE A 35 13.73 7.98 4.75
C ILE A 35 13.82 8.75 6.08
N ALA A 36 15.02 8.86 6.67
CA ALA A 36 15.25 9.61 7.90
C ALA A 36 15.01 11.12 7.70
N ASP A 37 15.53 11.70 6.61
CA ASP A 37 15.31 13.10 6.26
C ASP A 37 13.83 13.39 5.98
N ALA A 38 13.15 12.49 5.26
CA ALA A 38 11.70 12.58 5.05
C ALA A 38 10.93 12.56 6.38
N ALA A 39 11.32 11.70 7.32
CA ALA A 39 10.70 11.63 8.65
C ALA A 39 10.91 12.94 9.45
N GLN A 40 12.06 13.61 9.33
CA GLN A 40 12.31 14.92 9.96
C GLN A 40 11.37 16.01 9.42
N VAL A 41 11.00 15.94 8.14
CA VAL A 41 10.06 16.87 7.49
C VAL A 41 8.59 16.44 7.68
N GLY A 42 8.34 15.40 8.50
CA GLY A 42 7.00 14.90 8.81
C GLY A 42 6.43 13.91 7.78
N PHE A 43 7.22 13.52 6.77
CA PHE A 43 6.89 12.40 5.88
C PHE A 43 7.22 11.08 6.60
N THR A 44 6.30 10.64 7.45
CA THR A 44 6.35 9.29 8.01
C THR A 44 5.98 8.27 6.94
N GLY A 45 6.83 7.25 6.76
CA GLY A 45 6.46 6.04 6.01
C GLY A 45 5.24 5.36 6.66
N ARG A 46 4.72 4.29 6.05
CA ARG A 46 3.69 3.46 6.71
C ARG A 46 4.31 2.88 7.99
N SER A 47 4.08 3.54 9.12
CA SER A 47 4.67 3.24 10.44
C SER A 47 4.37 1.82 10.87
N ASP A 48 3.22 1.33 10.44
CA ASP A 48 2.79 -0.02 10.69
C ASP A 48 2.79 -0.76 9.35
N LYS A 49 3.59 -1.84 9.28
CA LYS A 49 3.34 -2.89 8.30
C LYS A 49 2.03 -3.59 8.68
N VAL A 50 0.91 -2.86 8.65
CA VAL A 50 -0.41 -3.47 8.66
C VAL A 50 -0.45 -4.30 7.39
N HIS A 51 -0.40 -5.62 7.55
CA HIS A 51 -0.59 -6.50 6.42
C HIS A 51 -2.05 -6.38 6.02
N ILE A 52 -2.32 -5.51 5.05
CA ILE A 52 -3.64 -5.34 4.50
C ILE A 52 -3.92 -6.58 3.66
N ASP A 53 -4.74 -7.49 4.21
CA ASP A 53 -5.20 -8.65 3.47
C ASP A 53 -6.19 -8.21 2.39
N GLY A 54 -5.76 -8.30 1.13
CA GLY A 54 -6.58 -8.00 -0.02
C GLY A 54 -7.82 -8.90 -0.15
N ARG A 55 -7.82 -10.12 0.43
CA ARG A 55 -9.01 -10.98 0.46
C ARG A 55 -10.08 -10.41 1.39
N THR A 56 -9.67 -9.97 2.57
CA THR A 56 -10.54 -9.30 3.54
C THR A 56 -11.16 -8.03 2.95
N LEU A 57 -10.37 -7.19 2.27
CA LEU A 57 -10.90 -5.99 1.60
C LEU A 57 -11.94 -6.29 0.51
N ARG A 58 -11.69 -7.32 -0.31
CA ARG A 58 -12.64 -7.75 -1.35
C ARG A 58 -13.93 -8.32 -0.74
N ARG A 59 -13.81 -9.11 0.34
CA ARG A 59 -14.98 -9.67 1.05
C ARG A 59 -15.87 -8.57 1.63
N SER A 60 -15.29 -7.48 2.13
CA SER A 60 -16.05 -6.36 2.69
C SER A 60 -16.51 -5.34 1.65
N GLY A 61 -16.34 -5.60 0.34
CA GLY A 61 -16.79 -4.71 -0.73
C GLY A 61 -16.01 -3.39 -0.85
N ARG A 62 -14.87 -3.24 -0.16
CA ARG A 62 -14.03 -2.04 -0.19
C ARG A 62 -13.25 -1.98 -1.52
N SER A 63 -13.91 -1.46 -2.54
CA SER A 63 -13.43 -1.39 -3.93
C SER A 63 -12.83 -0.03 -4.30
N ALA A 64 -13.07 1.00 -3.49
CA ALA A 64 -12.58 2.35 -3.71
C ALA A 64 -11.54 2.75 -2.66
N GLN A 65 -10.58 3.59 -3.06
CA GLN A 65 -9.56 4.15 -2.17
C GLN A 65 -9.63 5.67 -2.19
N LEU A 66 -9.54 6.28 -0.99
CA LEU A 66 -9.44 7.72 -0.81
C LEU A 66 -8.01 8.08 -0.36
N ASN A 67 -7.39 9.04 -1.05
CA ASN A 67 -6.07 9.58 -0.69
C ASN A 67 -6.23 11.05 -0.30
N ILE A 68 -5.90 11.39 0.94
CA ILE A 68 -6.07 12.75 1.49
C ILE A 68 -4.71 13.26 1.96
N LYS A 69 -4.37 14.49 1.56
CA LYS A 69 -3.21 15.21 2.08
C LYS A 69 -3.65 16.03 3.29
N LEU A 70 -3.04 15.76 4.44
CA LEU A 70 -3.33 16.44 5.72
C LEU A 70 -2.04 16.97 6.32
N ARG A 71 -2.16 18.01 7.15
CA ARG A 71 -1.06 18.41 8.03
C ARG A 71 -0.80 17.32 9.09
N PRO A 72 0.43 17.17 9.59
CA PRO A 72 0.77 16.13 10.57
C PRO A 72 -0.15 16.15 11.81
N GLU A 73 -0.46 17.33 12.33
CA GLU A 73 -1.28 17.50 13.54
C GLU A 73 -2.71 17.05 13.30
N THR A 74 -3.25 17.37 12.12
CA THR A 74 -4.59 16.94 11.69
C THR A 74 -4.65 15.43 11.51
N LYS A 75 -3.63 14.83 10.89
CA LYS A 75 -3.53 13.37 10.72
C LYS A 75 -3.51 12.66 12.07
N SER A 76 -2.72 13.14 13.03
CA SER A 76 -2.63 12.54 14.36
C SER A 76 -3.98 12.60 15.09
N ARG A 77 -4.64 13.75 15.11
CA ARG A 77 -5.97 13.90 15.72
C ARG A 77 -7.02 13.00 15.07
N PHE A 78 -6.99 12.90 13.73
CA PHE A 78 -7.90 12.02 13.00
C PHE A 78 -7.70 10.56 13.41
N LEU A 79 -6.45 10.08 13.46
CA LEU A 79 -6.15 8.71 13.83
C LEU A 79 -6.49 8.40 15.29
N GLU A 80 -6.22 9.33 16.20
CA GLU A 80 -6.58 9.21 17.63
C GLU A 80 -8.10 9.06 17.80
N GLN A 81 -8.89 9.92 17.17
CA GLN A 81 -10.35 9.84 17.23
C GLN A 81 -10.91 8.59 16.54
N ALA A 82 -10.27 8.14 15.45
CA ALA A 82 -10.69 6.94 14.74
C ALA A 82 -10.54 5.66 15.57
N GLN A 83 -9.69 5.64 16.61
CA GLN A 83 -9.52 4.46 17.48
C GLN A 83 -10.79 4.11 18.26
N SER A 84 -11.70 5.06 18.47
CA SER A 84 -12.99 4.81 19.11
C SER A 84 -13.99 4.08 18.19
N PHE A 85 -13.62 3.83 16.94
CA PHE A 85 -14.47 3.16 15.94
C PHE A 85 -13.85 1.80 15.56
N PRO A 86 -14.68 0.83 15.12
CA PRO A 86 -14.17 -0.49 14.72
C PRO A 86 -13.15 -0.43 13.57
N ASN A 87 -13.27 0.56 12.69
CA ASN A 87 -12.28 0.87 11.66
C ASN A 87 -12.40 2.32 11.19
N THR A 88 -11.43 2.76 10.38
CA THR A 88 -11.38 4.14 9.87
C THR A 88 -12.54 4.49 8.94
N GLU A 89 -13.12 3.54 8.22
CA GLU A 89 -14.27 3.78 7.35
C GLU A 89 -15.52 4.12 8.18
N ASP A 90 -15.75 3.42 9.29
CA ASP A 90 -16.86 3.72 10.21
C ASP A 90 -16.74 5.13 10.79
N PHE A 91 -15.52 5.58 11.09
CA PHE A 91 -15.29 6.96 11.52
C PHE A 91 -15.59 7.97 10.41
N VAL A 92 -15.20 7.69 9.16
CA VAL A 92 -15.55 8.54 8.01
C VAL A 92 -17.06 8.62 7.81
N CYS A 93 -17.78 7.49 7.90
CA CYS A 93 -19.25 7.46 7.83
C CYS A 93 -19.88 8.31 8.94
N HIS A 94 -19.36 8.24 10.17
CA HIS A 94 -19.81 9.10 11.26
C HIS A 94 -19.63 10.58 10.94
N LEU A 95 -18.45 10.99 10.45
CA LEU A 95 -18.21 12.38 10.03
C LEU A 95 -19.20 12.84 8.96
N LEU A 96 -19.42 12.04 7.91
CA LEU A 96 -20.39 12.35 6.85
C LEU A 96 -21.81 12.52 7.38
N SER A 97 -22.23 11.67 8.34
CA SER A 97 -23.54 11.79 8.97
C SER A 97 -23.73 13.10 9.75
N LEU A 98 -22.67 13.64 10.36
CA LEU A 98 -22.72 14.93 11.05
C LEU A 98 -22.91 16.08 10.07
N PHE A 99 -22.28 16.02 8.89
CA PHE A 99 -22.47 17.03 7.85
C PHE A 99 -23.89 17.01 7.26
N GLN A 100 -24.48 15.82 7.07
CA GLN A 100 -25.85 15.70 6.54
C GLN A 100 -26.92 16.21 7.51
N LYS A 101 -26.71 16.11 8.82
CA LYS A 101 -27.65 16.61 9.84
C LYS A 101 -27.65 18.13 9.98
N ASN A 102 -26.62 18.80 9.46
CA ASN A 102 -26.45 20.25 9.55
C ASN A 102 -26.78 20.97 8.23
N GLN A 103 -27.42 20.26 7.29
CA GLN A 103 -28.06 20.82 6.09
C GLN A 103 -29.58 20.72 6.24
#